data_AF-A0AAN9XKU8-F1
#
_entry.id   AF-A0AAN9XKU8-F1
#
_cell.length_a   1.000
_cell.length_b   1.000
_cell.length_c   1.000
_cell.angle_alpha   90.00
_cell.angle_beta   90.00
_cell.angle_gamma   90.00
#
_symmetry.space_group_name_H-M   'P 1'
#
loop_
_entity.id
_entity.type
_entity.pdbx_description
1 polymer ?
#
loop_
_entity_poly.entity_id
_entity_poly.type
_entity_poly.pdbx_seq_one_letter_code
_entity_poly.pdbx_strand_id
1 'polypeptide(L)'
;MDTLLKTPNKLEFLHPLHGYSEKLTSSRVQNQDFRFGSKKPVVRWGKCGGLRASSSALLELVPEFKKENLDFELPLYDSSKGAVVDLAVVGGGPAGLAVAQQVSEAGLSVCAIDPNPRLIWPNNYGVWVDEFEAMDLLDCLDTTWSGAVVFIDDKTKKDLDRPYGRVNRKLLKSKMLQKCISNGVKFHQAKVIKVIHEDAKSLLICNDGVTVQATVVLDATGFSRCLVQYDKPYNPGYQVAYGILAEVDEHPYDVDKMLFMDWRDSHLNNDMELKQRNGRIPTFLYAMPFSSTKIFLEETSLVARPGLRMDDIQERMVARLKHLGIRVKSIEEDEHCVIPMGGPLPVLPQRVVGIGGTAGMVHPSTGYMVARTLAAAPIVANSIVQCLGSGRGLSGGEISSQVWKDLWPIERRRQREFFCFGMDILLKLDLPGTRRFFDAFFDLEPHYWHGFLSSRLFLPELIFFGLSLFSYASNTSRIEIMAKGTLPLVNMINNLVKDTE
;
A
#
# COMPACT_ATOMS: atom_id res chain seq x y z
N MET A 1 22.35 -39.74 2.75
CA MET A 1 23.37 -39.33 3.72
C MET A 1 23.57 -37.84 3.57
N ASP A 2 23.18 -37.16 4.63
CA ASP A 2 23.28 -35.74 4.96
C ASP A 2 24.38 -34.93 4.26
N THR A 3 24.03 -33.74 3.77
CA THR A 3 24.68 -32.51 4.26
C THR A 3 23.85 -31.27 3.95
N LEU A 4 23.53 -30.57 5.02
CA LEU A 4 22.75 -29.34 5.14
C LEU A 4 23.50 -28.13 4.57
N LEU A 5 22.88 -27.40 3.64
CA LEU A 5 23.29 -26.05 3.26
C LEU A 5 22.51 -25.02 4.10
N LYS A 6 23.21 -24.40 5.06
CA LYS A 6 22.76 -23.21 5.79
C LYS A 6 22.90 -21.97 4.90
N THR A 7 21.80 -21.28 4.67
CA THR A 7 21.73 -19.90 4.18
C THR A 7 21.94 -18.91 5.32
N PRO A 8 22.69 -17.80 5.15
CA PRO A 8 22.67 -16.69 6.08
C PRO A 8 21.80 -15.55 5.52
N ASN A 9 20.59 -15.41 6.06
CA ASN A 9 19.82 -14.16 6.01
C ASN A 9 20.11 -13.37 7.28
N LYS A 10 20.84 -12.25 7.16
CA LYS A 10 20.86 -11.16 8.14
C LYS A 10 21.01 -9.84 7.40
N LEU A 11 19.90 -9.14 7.19
CA LEU A 11 19.86 -7.70 6.98
C LEU A 11 19.65 -7.08 8.37
N GLU A 12 20.75 -6.68 9.02
CA GLU A 12 20.72 -5.84 10.20
C GLU A 12 20.55 -4.37 9.76
N PHE A 13 19.56 -3.70 10.34
CA PHE A 13 19.34 -2.26 10.21
C PHE A 13 20.52 -1.49 10.81
N LEU A 14 21.30 -0.80 9.96
CA LEU A 14 22.33 0.14 10.41
C LEU A 14 21.72 1.53 10.59
N HIS A 15 21.76 2.03 11.83
CA HIS A 15 21.53 3.42 12.18
C HIS A 15 22.66 4.32 11.63
N PRO A 16 22.39 5.55 11.16
CA PRO A 16 23.44 6.52 10.86
C PRO A 16 23.91 7.20 12.15
N LEU A 17 25.18 6.98 12.53
CA LEU A 17 25.88 7.77 13.54
C LEU A 17 26.40 9.05 12.88
N HIS A 18 25.98 10.20 13.41
CA HIS A 18 26.56 11.50 13.12
C HIS A 18 28.00 11.57 13.65
N GLY A 19 28.94 11.88 12.76
CA GLY A 19 30.28 12.30 13.13
C GLY A 19 30.30 13.78 13.51
N TYR A 20 30.82 14.07 14.70
CA TYR A 20 31.39 15.36 15.06
C TYR A 20 32.74 15.09 15.74
N SER A 21 33.81 15.56 15.09
CA SER A 21 35.12 15.85 15.71
C SER A 21 34.90 17.03 16.68
N GLU A 22 35.57 17.24 17.81
CA GLU A 22 36.97 17.01 18.15
C GLU A 22 37.19 17.38 19.64
N LYS A 23 38.19 16.76 20.27
CA LYS A 23 39.13 17.28 21.31
C LYS A 23 39.30 16.43 22.58
N LEU A 24 40.57 16.04 22.71
CA LEU A 24 41.32 15.39 23.78
C LEU A 24 40.95 15.84 25.19
N THR A 25 41.01 14.91 26.15
CA THR A 25 42.14 14.83 27.11
C THR A 25 42.10 13.56 27.97
N SER A 26 43.30 13.19 28.40
CA SER A 26 43.76 11.97 29.06
C SER A 26 43.11 11.61 30.39
N SER A 27 43.05 10.32 30.72
CA SER A 27 43.91 9.71 31.76
C SER A 27 43.64 8.21 31.98
N ARG A 28 44.74 7.50 32.30
CA ARG A 28 44.88 6.07 32.66
C ARG A 28 43.94 5.68 33.83
N VAL A 29 43.57 4.41 34.04
CA VAL A 29 44.37 3.43 34.82
C VAL A 29 43.70 2.03 34.81
N GLN A 30 44.52 1.03 34.45
CA GLN A 30 44.71 -0.36 34.94
C GLN A 30 43.54 -1.34 35.29
N ASN A 31 43.62 -2.50 34.63
CA ASN A 31 43.64 -3.89 35.12
C ASN A 31 42.82 -4.30 36.35
N GLN A 32 42.02 -5.36 36.23
CA GLN A 32 42.42 -6.75 36.57
C GLN A 32 41.24 -7.74 36.41
N ASP A 33 41.55 -8.89 35.81
CA ASP A 33 40.76 -10.13 35.79
C ASP A 33 40.64 -10.77 37.19
N PHE A 34 39.59 -11.57 37.44
CA PHE A 34 39.66 -13.03 37.74
C PHE A 34 38.38 -13.61 38.42
N ARG A 35 37.84 -14.65 37.75
CA ARG A 35 37.30 -15.97 38.23
C ARG A 35 36.17 -16.11 39.28
N PHE A 36 35.07 -16.73 38.80
CA PHE A 36 34.32 -17.91 39.27
C PHE A 36 34.35 -18.35 40.75
N GLY A 37 33.15 -18.57 41.33
CA GLY A 37 32.93 -19.31 42.58
C GLY A 37 31.49 -19.83 42.81
N SER A 38 31.33 -21.14 42.61
CA SER A 38 30.42 -22.20 43.13
C SER A 38 29.12 -21.97 43.96
N LYS A 39 28.20 -22.92 43.72
CA LYS A 39 26.83 -23.20 44.20
C LYS A 39 26.67 -23.57 45.70
N LYS A 40 25.44 -23.37 46.25
CA LYS A 40 24.55 -24.30 47.05
C LYS A 40 23.34 -23.52 47.67
N PRO A 41 22.28 -24.12 48.29
CA PRO A 41 21.15 -24.85 47.68
C PRO A 41 19.71 -24.42 48.15
N VAL A 42 18.69 -24.77 47.35
CA VAL A 42 17.28 -25.18 47.67
C VAL A 42 16.42 -24.38 48.67
N VAL A 43 15.26 -23.86 48.20
CA VAL A 43 13.90 -24.21 48.71
C VAL A 43 12.89 -24.08 47.56
N ARG A 44 12.05 -25.12 47.41
CA ARG A 44 11.02 -25.30 46.40
C ARG A 44 9.67 -25.00 47.07
N TRP A 45 8.89 -24.04 46.57
CA TRP A 45 7.45 -23.99 46.83
C TRP A 45 6.69 -24.01 45.51
N GLY A 46 5.69 -24.89 45.44
CA GLY A 46 5.06 -25.34 44.21
C GLY A 46 3.87 -24.50 43.78
N LYS A 47 3.72 -24.44 42.45
CA LYS A 47 2.48 -24.52 41.66
C LYS A 47 1.28 -23.69 42.13
N CYS A 48 1.03 -22.62 41.38
CA CYS A 48 -0.25 -22.48 40.70
C CYS A 48 0.05 -22.25 39.21
N GLY A 49 0.17 -23.36 38.47
CA GLY A 49 0.36 -23.36 37.03
C GLY A 49 -0.96 -22.99 36.37
N GLY A 50 -1.22 -21.69 36.22
CA GLY A 50 -2.16 -21.21 35.23
C GLY A 50 -1.59 -21.58 33.86
N LEU A 51 -2.15 -22.61 33.24
CA LEU A 51 -1.96 -22.88 31.81
C LEU A 51 -2.38 -21.62 31.05
N ARG A 52 -1.41 -20.79 30.67
CA ARG A 52 -1.57 -19.88 29.54
C ARG A 52 -1.80 -20.78 28.33
N ALA A 53 -3.07 -21.04 27.99
CA ALA A 53 -3.43 -21.55 26.68
C ALA A 53 -2.87 -20.55 25.67
N SER A 54 -1.94 -21.02 24.84
CA SER A 54 -1.08 -20.19 24.03
C SER A 54 -1.89 -19.39 23.02
N SER A 55 -1.55 -18.12 22.87
CA SER A 55 -1.91 -17.23 21.76
C SER A 55 -1.37 -17.71 20.40
N SER A 56 -0.88 -18.95 20.32
CA SER A 56 -0.14 -19.49 19.19
C SER A 56 -1.01 -20.24 18.18
N ALA A 57 -2.24 -20.65 18.51
CA ALA A 57 -3.02 -21.52 17.62
C ALA A 57 -3.30 -20.90 16.23
N LEU A 58 -3.62 -19.60 16.14
CA LEU A 58 -3.78 -18.91 14.85
C LEU A 58 -2.44 -18.79 14.10
N LEU A 59 -1.36 -18.50 14.84
CA LEU A 59 -0.02 -18.30 14.29
C LEU A 59 0.69 -19.63 13.93
N GLU A 60 0.22 -20.75 14.47
CA GLU A 60 0.69 -22.11 14.20
C GLU A 60 0.00 -22.73 12.98
N LEU A 61 -1.15 -22.20 12.56
CA LEU A 61 -1.77 -22.54 11.29
C LEU A 61 -0.90 -21.97 10.16
N VAL A 62 0.08 -22.75 9.71
CA VAL A 62 0.94 -22.39 8.58
C VAL A 62 0.07 -22.40 7.32
N PRO A 63 -0.03 -21.27 6.58
CA PRO A 63 -0.78 -21.22 5.35
C PRO A 63 -0.22 -22.20 4.33
N GLU A 64 -1.08 -22.90 3.59
CA GLU A 64 -0.70 -23.65 2.39
C GLU A 64 -0.56 -22.72 1.17
N PHE A 65 -0.02 -21.50 1.35
CA PHE A 65 0.04 -20.55 0.25
C PHE A 65 1.06 -21.00 -0.81
N LYS A 66 0.55 -21.55 -1.91
CA LYS A 66 1.34 -21.88 -3.10
C LYS A 66 1.37 -20.66 -4.01
N LYS A 67 2.57 -20.16 -4.27
CA LYS A 67 2.83 -19.21 -5.35
C LYS A 67 2.34 -19.80 -6.67
N GLU A 68 1.19 -19.34 -7.14
CA GLU A 68 0.57 -19.81 -8.37
C GLU A 68 1.06 -18.97 -9.56
N ASN A 69 1.43 -19.65 -10.64
CA ASN A 69 1.76 -19.02 -11.91
C ASN A 69 0.60 -19.16 -12.88
N LEU A 70 0.38 -18.13 -13.70
CA LEU A 70 -0.49 -18.22 -14.85
C LEU A 70 0.15 -19.09 -15.94
N ASP A 71 -0.68 -19.89 -16.58
CA ASP A 71 -0.29 -20.77 -17.69
C ASP A 71 -0.37 -20.02 -19.02
N PHE A 72 0.62 -19.15 -19.27
CA PHE A 72 0.80 -18.42 -20.52
C PHE A 72 2.20 -18.62 -21.08
N GLU A 73 2.28 -18.83 -22.39
CA GLU A 73 3.53 -18.69 -23.13
C GLU A 73 3.79 -17.20 -23.41
N LEU A 74 4.86 -16.67 -22.83
CA LEU A 74 5.21 -15.26 -22.96
C LEU A 74 6.12 -15.03 -24.16
N PRO A 75 5.81 -14.10 -25.08
CA PRO A 75 6.74 -13.69 -26.12
C PRO A 75 7.99 -13.06 -25.50
N LEU A 76 9.13 -13.74 -25.59
CA LEU A 76 10.35 -13.28 -24.94
C LEU A 76 11.04 -12.13 -25.70
N TYR A 77 11.67 -11.23 -24.95
CA TYR A 77 12.56 -10.22 -25.51
C TYR A 77 13.84 -10.87 -26.05
N ASP A 78 14.17 -10.56 -27.30
CA ASP A 78 15.38 -11.06 -27.97
C ASP A 78 16.47 -9.99 -27.96
N SER A 79 17.45 -10.16 -27.06
CA SER A 79 18.56 -9.22 -26.90
C SER A 79 19.52 -9.18 -28.09
N SER A 80 19.52 -10.22 -28.94
CA SER A 80 20.41 -10.28 -30.12
C SER A 80 20.04 -9.28 -31.20
N LYS A 81 18.77 -8.84 -31.24
CA LYS A 81 18.27 -7.88 -32.23
C LYS A 81 18.77 -6.45 -31.99
N GLY A 82 19.23 -6.15 -30.77
CA GLY A 82 19.76 -4.82 -30.41
C GLY A 82 18.77 -3.65 -30.64
N ALA A 83 17.49 -3.95 -30.81
CA ALA A 83 16.48 -2.96 -31.17
C ALA A 83 16.12 -2.09 -29.96
N VAL A 84 16.05 -0.78 -30.19
CA VAL A 84 15.50 0.17 -29.23
C VAL A 84 13.98 0.04 -29.26
N VAL A 85 13.38 -0.27 -28.11
CA VAL A 85 11.92 -0.28 -27.98
C VAL A 85 11.40 1.12 -27.68
N ASP A 86 10.15 1.38 -28.02
CA ASP A 86 9.51 2.67 -27.73
C ASP A 86 9.34 2.85 -26.22
N LEU A 87 8.91 1.79 -25.54
CA LEU A 87 8.67 1.78 -24.10
C LEU A 87 9.25 0.53 -23.42
N ALA A 88 10.08 0.73 -22.40
CA ALA A 88 10.39 -0.29 -21.41
C ALA A 88 9.55 -0.07 -20.13
N VAL A 89 8.77 -1.08 -19.75
CA VAL A 89 7.98 -1.09 -18.51
C VAL A 89 8.69 -1.96 -17.48
N VAL A 90 9.07 -1.37 -16.34
CA VAL A 90 9.75 -2.09 -15.27
C VAL A 90 8.76 -2.38 -14.14
N GLY A 91 8.37 -3.66 -14.01
CA GLY A 91 7.38 -4.14 -13.06
C GLY A 91 6.08 -4.58 -13.72
N GLY A 92 5.71 -5.85 -13.52
CA GLY A 92 4.52 -6.50 -14.06
C GLY A 92 3.30 -6.44 -13.15
N GLY A 93 3.15 -5.35 -12.37
CA GLY A 93 1.97 -5.05 -11.57
C GLY A 93 0.80 -4.52 -12.40
N PRO A 94 -0.38 -4.26 -11.79
CA PRO A 94 -1.55 -3.73 -12.50
C PRO A 94 -1.24 -2.43 -13.26
N ALA A 95 -0.45 -1.55 -12.66
CA ALA A 95 -0.04 -0.28 -13.24
C ALA A 95 0.79 -0.44 -14.53
N GLY A 96 1.82 -1.30 -14.47
CA GLY A 96 2.73 -1.52 -15.59
C GLY A 96 2.03 -2.22 -16.75
N LEU A 97 1.25 -3.27 -16.46
CA LEU A 97 0.51 -3.98 -17.51
C LEU A 97 -0.56 -3.11 -18.16
N ALA A 98 -1.26 -2.26 -17.40
CA ALA A 98 -2.28 -1.36 -17.95
C ALA A 98 -1.68 -0.35 -18.96
N VAL A 99 -0.50 0.21 -18.67
CA VAL A 99 0.19 1.12 -19.60
C VAL A 99 0.77 0.35 -20.77
N ALA A 100 1.43 -0.80 -20.52
CA ALA A 100 1.99 -1.65 -21.57
C ALA A 100 0.93 -2.06 -22.61
N GLN A 101 -0.26 -2.44 -22.14
CA GLN A 101 -1.38 -2.82 -22.99
C GLN A 101 -1.78 -1.66 -23.93
N GLN A 102 -2.03 -0.47 -23.39
CA GLN A 102 -2.54 0.66 -24.17
C GLN A 102 -1.49 1.23 -25.13
N VAL A 103 -0.22 1.28 -24.72
CA VAL A 103 0.87 1.73 -25.59
C VAL A 103 1.11 0.75 -26.74
N SER A 104 1.07 -0.56 -26.47
CA SER A 104 1.20 -1.58 -27.52
C SER A 104 -0.03 -1.66 -28.43
N GLU A 105 -1.23 -1.36 -27.94
CA GLU A 105 -2.45 -1.26 -28.75
C GLU A 105 -2.35 -0.17 -29.82
N ALA A 106 -1.60 0.90 -29.54
CA ALA A 106 -1.28 1.95 -30.51
C ALA A 106 -0.17 1.56 -31.52
N GLY A 107 0.30 0.30 -31.49
CA GLY A 107 1.32 -0.22 -32.41
C GLY A 107 2.76 0.08 -32.03
N LEU A 108 3.01 0.65 -30.84
CA LEU A 108 4.36 0.92 -30.35
C LEU A 108 5.01 -0.34 -29.77
N SER A 109 6.34 -0.44 -29.90
CA SER A 109 7.11 -1.55 -29.40
C SER A 109 7.33 -1.45 -27.88
N VAL A 110 6.88 -2.46 -27.14
CA VAL A 110 6.94 -2.48 -25.67
C VAL A 110 7.71 -3.71 -25.17
N CYS A 111 8.63 -3.48 -24.22
CA CYS A 111 9.28 -4.53 -23.44
C CYS A 111 8.87 -4.41 -21.96
N ALA A 112 8.19 -5.43 -21.43
CA ALA A 112 7.85 -5.55 -20.03
C ALA A 112 8.91 -6.38 -19.29
N ILE A 113 9.56 -5.79 -18.30
CA ILE A 113 10.63 -6.40 -17.52
C ILE A 113 10.11 -6.65 -16.11
N ASP A 114 10.02 -7.92 -15.71
CA ASP A 114 9.56 -8.33 -14.39
C ASP A 114 10.28 -9.61 -13.94
N PRO A 115 10.69 -9.77 -12.67
CA PRO A 115 11.37 -10.99 -12.23
C PRO A 115 10.48 -12.25 -12.25
N ASN A 116 9.16 -12.09 -12.14
CA ASN A 116 8.18 -13.16 -12.07
C ASN A 116 6.90 -12.80 -12.86
N PRO A 117 6.98 -12.62 -14.19
CA PRO A 117 5.88 -12.06 -14.98
C PRO A 117 4.63 -12.95 -14.97
N ARG A 118 4.79 -14.26 -14.73
CA ARG A 118 3.69 -15.23 -14.65
C ARG A 118 3.09 -15.37 -13.25
N LEU A 119 3.77 -14.93 -12.19
CA LEU A 119 3.31 -15.10 -10.81
C LEU A 119 2.06 -14.26 -10.55
N ILE A 120 0.98 -14.85 -10.04
CA ILE A 120 -0.21 -14.09 -9.65
C ILE A 120 0.16 -13.05 -8.59
N TRP A 121 -0.43 -11.85 -8.66
CA TRP A 121 -0.11 -10.80 -7.71
C TRP A 121 -0.48 -11.24 -6.29
N PRO A 122 0.43 -11.09 -5.31
CA PRO A 122 0.23 -11.66 -3.98
C PRO A 122 -0.80 -10.90 -3.13
N ASN A 123 -1.07 -9.64 -3.43
CA ASN A 123 -1.93 -8.79 -2.61
C ASN A 123 -3.41 -8.98 -2.96
N ASN A 124 -4.29 -8.88 -1.96
CA ASN A 124 -5.72 -8.75 -2.20
C ASN A 124 -6.06 -7.28 -2.48
N TYR A 125 -7.07 -7.06 -3.31
CA TYR A 125 -7.56 -5.72 -3.61
C TYR A 125 -9.06 -5.62 -3.35
N GLY A 126 -9.42 -4.69 -2.48
CA GLY A 126 -10.78 -4.20 -2.32
C GLY A 126 -11.00 -2.93 -3.14
N VAL A 127 -12.16 -2.81 -3.79
CA VAL A 127 -12.53 -1.66 -4.62
C VAL A 127 -14.00 -1.32 -4.45
N TRP A 128 -14.36 -0.05 -4.66
CA TRP A 128 -15.76 0.29 -4.83
C TRP A 128 -16.23 -0.15 -6.22
N VAL A 129 -17.40 -0.77 -6.31
CA VAL A 129 -17.87 -1.39 -7.56
C VAL A 129 -18.01 -0.35 -8.68
N ASP A 130 -18.47 0.86 -8.36
CA ASP A 130 -18.63 1.96 -9.31
C ASP A 130 -17.30 2.40 -9.97
N GLU A 131 -16.17 2.23 -9.28
CA GLU A 131 -14.86 2.54 -9.86
C GLU A 131 -14.46 1.52 -10.93
N PHE A 132 -14.75 0.23 -10.72
CA PHE A 132 -14.46 -0.83 -11.69
C PHE A 132 -15.48 -0.85 -12.83
N GLU A 133 -16.74 -0.49 -12.56
CA GLU A 133 -17.75 -0.28 -13.60
C GLU A 133 -17.32 0.80 -14.60
N ALA A 134 -16.84 1.94 -14.11
CA ALA A 134 -16.36 3.03 -14.96
C ALA A 134 -15.16 2.65 -15.85
N MET A 135 -14.49 1.53 -15.56
CA MET A 135 -13.34 1.01 -16.31
C MET A 135 -13.66 -0.26 -17.12
N ASP A 136 -14.92 -0.71 -17.14
CA ASP A 136 -15.32 -1.98 -17.77
C ASP A 136 -14.55 -3.21 -17.22
N LEU A 137 -14.42 -3.25 -15.89
CA LEU A 137 -13.69 -4.29 -15.14
C LEU A 137 -14.58 -5.05 -14.14
N LEU A 138 -15.91 -4.96 -14.25
CA LEU A 138 -16.81 -5.69 -13.35
C LEU A 138 -16.62 -7.20 -13.40
N ASP A 139 -16.26 -7.73 -14.57
CA ASP A 139 -15.92 -9.14 -14.77
C ASP A 139 -14.68 -9.58 -13.99
N CYS A 140 -13.86 -8.63 -13.52
CA CYS A 140 -12.66 -8.89 -12.72
C CYS A 140 -12.93 -8.86 -11.21
N LEU A 141 -14.19 -8.84 -10.76
CA LEU A 141 -14.57 -8.98 -9.35
C LEU A 141 -15.00 -10.43 -9.08
N ASP A 142 -14.45 -11.07 -8.05
CA ASP A 142 -14.88 -12.44 -7.68
C ASP A 142 -16.02 -12.45 -6.66
N THR A 143 -16.20 -11.38 -5.89
CA THR A 143 -17.30 -11.22 -4.95
C THR A 143 -17.65 -9.75 -4.81
N THR A 144 -18.94 -9.47 -4.71
CA THR A 144 -19.47 -8.13 -4.46
C THR A 144 -20.45 -8.16 -3.30
N TRP A 145 -20.44 -7.10 -2.52
CA TRP A 145 -21.37 -6.86 -1.43
C TRP A 145 -22.22 -5.65 -1.77
N SER A 146 -23.51 -5.71 -1.46
CA SER A 146 -24.47 -4.65 -1.78
C SER A 146 -24.15 -3.32 -1.11
N GLY A 147 -23.39 -3.36 -0.02
CA GLY A 147 -22.91 -2.18 0.69
C GLY A 147 -21.86 -2.52 1.73
N ALA A 148 -21.47 -1.51 2.49
CA ALA A 148 -20.47 -1.60 3.54
C ALA A 148 -21.05 -1.23 4.91
N VAL A 149 -20.43 -1.70 5.98
CA VAL A 149 -20.79 -1.40 7.37
C VAL A 149 -19.60 -0.81 8.10
N VAL A 150 -19.86 0.19 8.94
CA VAL A 150 -18.87 0.77 9.86
C VAL A 150 -19.40 0.68 11.29
N PHE A 151 -18.62 0.07 12.19
CA PHE A 151 -18.84 0.17 13.63
C PHE A 151 -17.91 1.24 14.19
N ILE A 152 -18.50 2.36 14.63
CA ILE A 152 -17.77 3.43 15.31
C ILE A 152 -17.43 2.99 16.74
N ASP A 153 -18.39 2.42 17.45
CA ASP A 153 -18.23 1.83 18.77
C ASP A 153 -19.33 0.76 19.01
N ASP A 154 -19.48 0.29 20.25
CA ASP A 154 -20.45 -0.75 20.60
C ASP A 154 -21.92 -0.29 20.45
N LYS A 155 -22.17 1.02 20.29
CA LYS A 155 -23.51 1.62 20.23
C LYS A 155 -23.85 2.16 18.84
N THR A 156 -22.84 2.60 18.09
CA THR A 156 -23.02 3.28 16.82
C THR A 156 -22.54 2.43 15.67
N LYS A 157 -23.50 1.99 14.85
CA LYS A 157 -23.31 1.31 13.56
C LYS A 157 -23.79 2.24 12.45
N LYS A 158 -23.04 2.31 11.35
CA LYS A 158 -23.44 2.99 10.11
C LYS A 158 -23.47 2.01 8.96
N ASP A 159 -24.53 2.07 8.16
CA ASP A 159 -24.69 1.31 6.93
C ASP A 159 -24.40 2.24 5.74
N LEU A 160 -23.43 1.87 4.92
CA LEU A 160 -22.99 2.60 3.75
C LEU A 160 -23.61 1.96 2.51
N ASP A 161 -24.51 2.70 1.86
CA ASP A 161 -25.18 2.25 0.64
C ASP A 161 -24.31 2.50 -0.61
N ARG A 162 -23.11 1.90 -0.59
CA ARG A 162 -22.17 1.90 -1.71
C ARG A 162 -21.59 0.49 -1.88
N PRO A 163 -21.88 -0.19 -2.99
CA PRO A 163 -21.39 -1.55 -3.20
C PRO A 163 -19.87 -1.64 -3.20
N TYR A 164 -19.36 -2.70 -2.57
CA TYR A 164 -17.92 -2.99 -2.46
C TYR A 164 -17.61 -4.32 -3.13
N GLY A 165 -16.42 -4.46 -3.69
CA GLY A 165 -16.00 -5.68 -4.40
C GLY A 165 -14.59 -6.10 -4.07
N ARG A 166 -14.36 -7.42 -4.09
CA ARG A 166 -13.01 -7.99 -4.08
C ARG A 166 -12.60 -8.32 -5.51
N VAL A 167 -11.38 -7.92 -5.85
CA VAL A 167 -10.82 -8.14 -7.18
C VAL A 167 -10.33 -9.57 -7.33
N ASN A 168 -10.78 -10.24 -8.39
CA ASN A 168 -10.18 -11.48 -8.86
C ASN A 168 -8.81 -11.19 -9.50
N ARG A 169 -7.77 -11.17 -8.67
CA ARG A 169 -6.38 -10.88 -9.08
C ARG A 169 -5.87 -11.80 -10.19
N LYS A 170 -6.29 -13.07 -10.22
CA LYS A 170 -5.93 -14.04 -11.26
C LYS A 170 -6.54 -13.65 -12.59
N LEU A 171 -7.85 -13.36 -12.61
CA LEU A 171 -8.57 -12.99 -13.81
C LEU A 171 -8.13 -11.62 -14.33
N LEU A 172 -7.96 -10.63 -13.45
CA LEU A 172 -7.48 -9.30 -13.83
C LEU A 172 -6.09 -9.37 -14.48
N LYS A 173 -5.15 -10.10 -13.86
CA LYS A 173 -3.82 -10.29 -14.44
C LYS A 173 -3.88 -11.05 -15.76
N SER A 174 -4.70 -12.10 -15.85
CA SER A 174 -4.86 -12.90 -17.08
C SER A 174 -5.38 -12.05 -18.23
N LYS A 175 -6.44 -11.26 -18.00
CA LYS A 175 -7.04 -10.35 -18.98
C LYS A 175 -6.03 -9.32 -19.49
N MET A 176 -5.27 -8.69 -18.59
CA MET A 176 -4.22 -7.73 -18.97
C MET A 176 -3.08 -8.39 -19.74
N LEU A 177 -2.61 -9.56 -19.28
CA LEU A 177 -1.49 -10.26 -19.89
C LEU A 177 -1.85 -10.78 -21.29
N GLN A 178 -3.05 -11.32 -21.48
CA GLN A 178 -3.56 -11.74 -22.80
C GLN A 178 -3.56 -10.58 -23.79
N LYS A 179 -4.06 -9.41 -23.39
CA LYS A 179 -4.06 -8.21 -24.26
C LYS A 179 -2.64 -7.74 -24.58
N CYS A 180 -1.73 -7.72 -23.60
CA CYS A 180 -0.32 -7.42 -23.86
C CYS A 180 0.30 -8.41 -24.87
N ILE A 181 0.03 -9.71 -24.74
CA ILE A 181 0.53 -10.73 -25.67
C ILE A 181 -0.04 -10.52 -27.07
N SER A 182 -1.36 -10.30 -27.21
CA SER A 182 -2.00 -10.08 -28.51
C SER A 182 -1.49 -8.81 -29.21
N ASN A 183 -1.13 -7.79 -28.45
CA ASN A 183 -0.58 -6.54 -28.96
C ASN A 183 0.94 -6.62 -29.24
N GLY A 184 1.57 -7.78 -29.00
CA GLY A 184 2.97 -8.02 -29.35
C GLY A 184 4.00 -7.57 -28.32
N VAL A 185 3.58 -7.27 -27.08
CA VAL A 185 4.49 -6.94 -25.97
C VAL A 185 5.50 -8.07 -25.78
N LYS A 186 6.78 -7.71 -25.65
CA LYS A 186 7.85 -8.66 -25.31
C LYS A 186 8.11 -8.64 -23.82
N PHE A 187 8.41 -9.81 -23.25
CA PHE A 187 8.66 -9.99 -21.83
C PHE A 187 10.12 -10.36 -21.59
N HIS A 188 10.72 -9.74 -20.59
CA HIS A 188 12.05 -10.09 -20.12
C HIS A 188 11.98 -10.44 -18.64
N GLN A 189 12.23 -11.71 -18.32
CA GLN A 189 12.16 -12.21 -16.95
C GLN A 189 13.45 -11.86 -16.19
N ALA A 190 13.56 -10.61 -15.73
CA ALA A 190 14.74 -10.12 -15.03
C ALA A 190 14.39 -8.97 -14.08
N LYS A 191 15.38 -8.55 -13.29
CA LYS A 191 15.30 -7.35 -12.45
C LYS A 191 16.19 -6.27 -13.04
N VAL A 192 15.62 -5.09 -13.32
CA VAL A 192 16.42 -3.91 -13.67
C VAL A 192 17.15 -3.41 -12.42
N ILE A 193 18.47 -3.24 -12.53
CA ILE A 193 19.35 -2.75 -11.46
C ILE A 193 19.60 -1.27 -11.62
N LYS A 194 19.76 -0.81 -12.86
CA LYS A 194 20.18 0.55 -13.17
C LYS A 194 19.63 1.00 -14.51
N VAL A 195 19.36 2.30 -14.62
CA VAL A 195 19.07 2.96 -15.88
C VAL A 195 20.14 4.02 -16.14
N ILE A 196 20.64 4.06 -17.38
CA ILE A 196 21.57 5.09 -17.87
C ILE A 196 20.87 5.82 -19.00
N HIS A 197 20.94 7.15 -18.99
CA HIS A 197 20.28 7.98 -19.98
C HIS A 197 21.28 8.53 -21.00
N GLU A 198 20.91 8.42 -22.26
CA GLU A 198 21.48 9.13 -23.40
C GLU A 198 20.42 10.11 -23.94
N ASP A 199 20.81 10.98 -24.88
CA ASP A 199 19.91 12.01 -25.41
C ASP A 199 18.64 11.42 -26.05
N ALA A 200 18.82 10.40 -26.91
CA ALA A 200 17.72 9.78 -27.65
C ALA A 200 17.08 8.58 -26.94
N LYS A 201 17.83 7.87 -26.08
CA LYS A 201 17.41 6.58 -25.52
C LYS A 201 17.93 6.37 -24.10
N SER A 202 17.42 5.35 -23.44
CA SER A 202 17.87 4.89 -22.12
C SER A 202 18.29 3.43 -22.20
N LEU A 203 19.32 3.07 -21.43
CA LEU A 203 19.86 1.72 -21.29
C LEU A 203 19.45 1.17 -19.92
N LEU A 204 18.65 0.12 -19.90
CA LEU A 204 18.22 -0.58 -18.69
C LEU A 204 19.09 -1.82 -18.48
N ILE A 205 19.93 -1.78 -17.45
CA ILE A 205 20.85 -2.88 -17.12
C ILE A 205 20.12 -3.84 -16.18
N CYS A 206 19.96 -5.08 -16.63
CA CYS A 206 19.30 -6.15 -15.87
C CYS A 206 20.31 -6.99 -15.09
N ASN A 207 19.82 -7.72 -14.09
CA ASN A 207 20.63 -8.53 -13.19
C ASN A 207 21.21 -9.81 -13.81
N ASP A 208 20.74 -10.20 -14.98
CA ASP A 208 21.25 -11.30 -15.79
C ASP A 208 22.32 -10.85 -16.81
N GLY A 209 22.69 -9.56 -16.81
CA GLY A 209 23.66 -8.98 -17.72
C GLY A 209 23.08 -8.49 -19.05
N VAL A 210 21.79 -8.70 -19.31
CA VAL A 210 21.12 -8.16 -20.50
C VAL A 210 20.88 -6.66 -20.34
N THR A 211 21.09 -5.89 -21.42
CA THR A 211 20.75 -4.48 -21.48
C THR A 211 19.60 -4.27 -22.46
N VAL A 212 18.48 -3.74 -21.97
CA VAL A 212 17.34 -3.35 -22.80
C VAL A 212 17.49 -1.87 -23.15
N GLN A 213 17.29 -1.51 -24.42
CA GLN A 213 17.35 -0.11 -24.86
C GLN A 213 15.93 0.39 -25.12
N ALA A 214 15.57 1.57 -24.60
CA ALA A 214 14.24 2.14 -24.79
C ALA A 214 14.23 3.67 -24.93
N THR A 215 13.30 4.21 -25.72
CA THR A 215 13.10 5.67 -25.82
C THR A 215 12.53 6.24 -24.51
N VAL A 216 11.52 5.56 -23.95
CA VAL A 216 10.87 5.88 -22.68
C VAL A 216 11.03 4.73 -21.69
N VAL A 217 11.29 5.06 -20.42
CA VAL A 217 11.31 4.10 -19.31
C VAL A 217 10.19 4.43 -18.35
N LEU A 218 9.33 3.45 -18.08
CA LEU A 218 8.27 3.51 -17.09
C LEU A 218 8.63 2.63 -15.89
N ASP A 219 8.86 3.25 -14.74
CA ASP A 219 8.95 2.58 -13.45
C ASP A 219 7.54 2.30 -12.92
N ALA A 220 7.19 1.02 -12.86
CA ALA A 220 5.97 0.49 -12.28
C ALA A 220 6.29 -0.50 -11.13
N THR A 221 7.44 -0.35 -10.47
CA THR A 221 7.96 -1.28 -9.44
C THR A 221 7.30 -1.17 -8.06
N GLY A 222 6.14 -0.49 -7.98
CA GLY A 222 5.40 -0.31 -6.74
C GLY A 222 6.17 0.54 -5.73
N PHE A 223 6.36 0.02 -4.51
CA PHE A 223 7.03 0.74 -3.42
C PHE A 223 8.55 0.54 -3.37
N SER A 224 9.13 -0.13 -4.37
CA SER A 224 10.56 -0.41 -4.44
C SER A 224 11.40 0.86 -4.62
N ARG A 225 10.84 1.92 -5.24
CA ARG A 225 11.46 3.24 -5.44
C ARG A 225 12.88 3.13 -6.02
N CYS A 226 13.06 2.24 -6.99
CA CYS A 226 14.40 1.85 -7.44
C CYS A 226 14.93 2.66 -8.64
N LEU A 227 14.05 3.26 -9.46
CA LEU A 227 14.47 3.96 -10.68
C LEU A 227 14.14 5.46 -10.65
N VAL A 228 12.93 5.83 -10.22
CA VAL A 228 12.57 7.25 -10.05
C VAL A 228 13.33 7.89 -8.87
N GLN A 229 13.69 9.15 -9.06
CA GLN A 229 14.46 9.94 -8.12
C GLN A 229 13.56 10.80 -7.23
N TYR A 230 14.00 10.99 -5.99
CA TYR A 230 13.37 11.84 -4.98
C TYR A 230 14.43 12.76 -4.38
N ASP A 231 14.06 14.01 -4.10
CA ASP A 231 14.92 15.05 -3.53
C ASP A 231 14.61 15.34 -2.05
N LYS A 232 13.54 14.75 -1.52
CA LYS A 232 13.07 14.93 -0.14
C LYS A 232 13.27 13.68 0.71
N PRO A 233 13.51 13.83 2.03
CA PRO A 233 13.59 12.70 2.94
C PRO A 233 12.32 11.83 2.88
N TYR A 234 12.52 10.51 2.81
CA TYR A 234 11.42 9.56 2.76
C TYR A 234 10.92 9.23 4.16
N ASN A 235 9.85 9.89 4.59
CA ASN A 235 9.21 9.68 5.89
C ASN A 235 7.67 9.69 5.77
N PRO A 236 7.07 8.75 5.02
CA PRO A 236 5.62 8.69 4.87
C PRO A 236 4.93 8.27 6.18
N GLY A 237 3.61 8.34 6.23
CA GLY A 237 2.86 7.50 7.18
C GLY A 237 2.87 6.06 6.70
N TYR A 238 2.48 5.11 7.55
CA TYR A 238 2.33 3.71 7.16
C TYR A 238 0.98 3.18 7.63
N GLN A 239 0.25 2.57 6.71
CA GLN A 239 -0.85 1.68 7.02
C GLN A 239 -0.27 0.27 7.09
N VAL A 240 -0.55 -0.43 8.19
CA VAL A 240 -0.03 -1.78 8.43
C VAL A 240 -1.21 -2.68 8.73
N ALA A 241 -1.27 -3.83 8.06
CA ALA A 241 -2.36 -4.76 8.20
C ALA A 241 -1.88 -6.21 8.17
N TYR A 242 -2.58 -7.06 8.92
CA TYR A 242 -2.44 -8.50 8.87
C TYR A 242 -3.80 -9.11 8.52
N GLY A 243 -3.83 -9.81 7.38
CA GLY A 243 -5.04 -10.42 6.83
C GLY A 243 -4.94 -11.94 6.74
N ILE A 244 -6.08 -12.61 6.84
CA ILE A 244 -6.22 -14.04 6.54
C ILE A 244 -7.48 -14.28 5.72
N LEU A 245 -7.38 -15.15 4.71
CA LEU A 245 -8.54 -15.82 4.11
C LEU A 245 -8.67 -17.18 4.78
N ALA A 246 -9.79 -17.40 5.47
CA ALA A 246 -9.95 -18.54 6.36
C ALA A 246 -11.30 -19.24 6.22
N GLU A 247 -11.26 -20.55 6.44
CA GLU A 247 -12.44 -21.35 6.78
C GLU A 247 -12.59 -21.34 8.30
N VAL A 248 -13.80 -21.05 8.77
CA VAL A 248 -14.16 -20.92 10.19
C VAL A 248 -15.34 -21.84 10.53
N ASP A 249 -15.60 -22.04 11.82
CA ASP A 249 -16.84 -22.71 12.25
C ASP A 249 -18.08 -21.90 11.86
N GLU A 250 -18.07 -20.61 12.21
CA GLU A 250 -19.09 -19.61 11.92
C GLU A 250 -18.51 -18.21 12.19
N HIS A 251 -19.17 -17.16 11.69
CA HIS A 251 -18.84 -15.77 12.01
C HIS A 251 -20.10 -14.91 12.15
N PRO A 252 -20.05 -13.79 12.88
CA PRO A 252 -21.23 -12.96 13.16
C PRO A 252 -21.58 -11.96 12.03
N TYR A 253 -20.83 -11.94 10.93
CA TYR A 253 -20.99 -10.96 9.87
C TYR A 253 -22.07 -11.36 8.84
N ASP A 254 -22.78 -10.34 8.36
CA ASP A 254 -23.76 -10.46 7.27
C ASP A 254 -23.04 -10.72 5.95
N VAL A 255 -23.42 -11.80 5.25
CA VAL A 255 -22.80 -12.20 3.97
C VAL A 255 -23.12 -11.26 2.81
N ASP A 256 -24.18 -10.44 2.92
CA ASP A 256 -24.58 -9.48 1.88
C ASP A 256 -23.88 -8.12 2.01
N LYS A 257 -23.12 -7.92 3.10
CA LYS A 257 -22.42 -6.68 3.44
C LYS A 257 -20.94 -6.91 3.77
N MET A 258 -20.13 -5.95 3.35
CA MET A 258 -18.72 -5.83 3.71
C MET A 258 -18.58 -5.11 5.06
N LEU A 259 -17.84 -5.63 6.04
CA LEU A 259 -17.45 -4.84 7.22
C LEU A 259 -16.25 -3.92 6.91
N PHE A 260 -16.52 -2.67 6.53
CA PHE A 260 -15.48 -1.75 6.08
C PHE A 260 -14.54 -1.29 7.21
N MET A 261 -15.08 -0.94 8.37
CA MET A 261 -14.26 -0.57 9.54
C MET A 261 -14.97 -0.93 10.84
N ASP A 262 -14.32 -1.73 11.69
CA ASP A 262 -14.77 -1.98 13.07
C ASP A 262 -13.80 -1.42 14.11
N TRP A 263 -14.14 -0.24 14.64
CA TRP A 263 -13.37 0.48 15.64
C TRP A 263 -13.67 0.07 17.09
N ARG A 264 -14.52 -0.94 17.33
CA ARG A 264 -14.83 -1.42 18.69
C ARG A 264 -13.60 -2.01 19.36
N ASP A 265 -13.42 -1.73 20.64
CA ASP A 265 -12.27 -2.16 21.47
C ASP A 265 -12.69 -2.99 22.70
N SER A 266 -13.96 -3.36 22.80
CA SER A 266 -14.52 -4.17 23.89
C SER A 266 -13.84 -5.54 24.03
N HIS A 267 -13.33 -6.09 22.92
CA HIS A 267 -12.50 -7.30 22.89
C HIS A 267 -11.20 -7.19 23.71
N LEU A 268 -10.75 -5.97 24.04
CA LEU A 268 -9.52 -5.70 24.80
C LEU A 268 -9.77 -5.46 26.30
N ASN A 269 -11.02 -5.54 26.78
CA ASN A 269 -11.36 -5.22 28.18
C ASN A 269 -10.61 -6.07 29.23
N ASN A 270 -10.18 -7.27 28.86
CA ASN A 270 -9.46 -8.19 29.74
C ASN A 270 -7.93 -8.05 29.63
N ASP A 271 -7.42 -7.20 28.75
CA ASP A 271 -6.00 -6.92 28.55
C ASP A 271 -5.74 -5.41 28.56
N MET A 272 -5.46 -4.87 29.74
CA MET A 272 -5.32 -3.43 29.94
C MET A 272 -4.10 -2.84 29.21
N GLU A 273 -3.05 -3.62 28.98
CA GLU A 273 -1.86 -3.16 28.26
C GLU A 273 -2.16 -3.05 26.77
N LEU A 274 -2.74 -4.09 26.17
CA LEU A 274 -3.16 -4.09 24.78
C LEU A 274 -4.22 -3.01 24.52
N LYS A 275 -5.17 -2.84 25.46
CA LYS A 275 -6.17 -1.78 25.41
C LYS A 275 -5.55 -0.37 25.46
N GLN A 276 -4.54 -0.16 26.31
CA GLN A 276 -3.86 1.13 26.37
C GLN A 276 -3.08 1.43 25.08
N ARG A 277 -2.42 0.42 24.50
CA ARG A 277 -1.75 0.55 23.19
C ARG A 277 -2.74 0.89 22.08
N ASN A 278 -3.86 0.17 22.00
CA ASN A 278 -4.92 0.43 21.03
C ASN A 278 -5.56 1.80 21.22
N GLY A 279 -5.74 2.26 22.46
CA GLY A 279 -6.24 3.61 22.74
C GLY A 279 -5.35 4.71 22.15
N ARG A 280 -4.03 4.52 22.12
CA ARG A 280 -3.06 5.50 21.59
C ARG A 280 -2.94 5.46 20.08
N ILE A 281 -2.79 4.27 19.50
CA ILE A 281 -2.77 4.08 18.04
C ILE A 281 -3.74 2.93 17.72
N PRO A 282 -4.97 3.25 17.30
CA PRO A 282 -6.02 2.26 17.14
C PRO A 282 -5.85 1.43 15.88
N THR A 283 -6.34 0.20 15.96
CA THR A 283 -6.61 -0.64 14.79
C THR A 283 -8.12 -0.83 14.61
N PHE A 284 -8.51 -1.18 13.40
CA PHE A 284 -9.87 -1.60 13.08
C PHE A 284 -9.84 -2.95 12.37
N LEU A 285 -10.94 -3.69 12.44
CA LEU A 285 -11.11 -4.89 11.63
C LEU A 285 -11.85 -4.56 10.33
N TYR A 286 -11.34 -5.12 9.25
CA TYR A 286 -11.96 -5.23 7.95
C TYR A 286 -12.39 -6.69 7.73
N ALA A 287 -13.62 -6.94 7.26
CA ALA A 287 -14.09 -8.32 7.03
C ALA A 287 -14.97 -8.49 5.78
N MET A 288 -14.57 -9.41 4.91
CA MET A 288 -15.22 -9.79 3.65
C MET A 288 -15.80 -11.20 3.77
N PRO A 289 -17.07 -11.37 4.19
CA PRO A 289 -17.71 -12.68 4.28
C PRO A 289 -18.10 -13.21 2.90
N PHE A 290 -17.73 -14.46 2.57
CA PHE A 290 -18.07 -15.15 1.31
C PHE A 290 -19.20 -16.17 1.50
N SER A 291 -19.31 -16.73 2.70
CA SER A 291 -20.38 -17.62 3.15
C SER A 291 -20.39 -17.62 4.69
N SER A 292 -21.29 -18.36 5.34
CA SER A 292 -21.30 -18.47 6.81
C SER A 292 -20.02 -19.06 7.41
N THR A 293 -19.19 -19.75 6.62
CA THR A 293 -17.98 -20.43 7.09
C THR A 293 -16.70 -19.97 6.39
N LYS A 294 -16.79 -19.12 5.37
CA LYS A 294 -15.61 -18.64 4.62
C LYS A 294 -15.55 -17.13 4.63
N ILE A 295 -14.43 -16.57 5.11
CA ILE A 295 -14.30 -15.14 5.33
C ILE A 295 -12.85 -14.67 5.18
N PHE A 296 -12.66 -13.46 4.64
CA PHE A 296 -11.40 -12.73 4.77
C PHE A 296 -11.49 -11.73 5.91
N LEU A 297 -10.51 -11.75 6.80
CA LEU A 297 -10.43 -10.92 8.01
C LEU A 297 -9.09 -10.21 8.00
N GLU A 298 -9.07 -8.90 8.23
CA GLU A 298 -7.85 -8.11 8.26
C GLU A 298 -7.90 -7.08 9.39
N GLU A 299 -6.95 -7.17 10.34
CA GLU A 299 -6.78 -6.14 11.37
C GLU A 299 -5.79 -5.10 10.86
N THR A 300 -6.18 -3.82 10.89
CA THR A 300 -5.49 -2.76 10.16
C THR A 300 -5.29 -1.53 11.03
N SER A 301 -4.05 -1.04 11.07
CA SER A 301 -3.70 0.29 11.58
C SER A 301 -3.84 1.30 10.45
N LEU A 302 -4.82 2.20 10.52
CA LEU A 302 -5.14 3.16 9.45
C LEU A 302 -3.93 3.95 8.94
N VAL A 303 -3.23 4.63 9.84
CA VAL A 303 -1.98 5.33 9.55
C VAL A 303 -1.20 5.59 10.84
N ALA A 304 0.09 5.28 10.83
CA ALA A 304 1.01 5.55 11.93
C ALA A 304 2.39 5.97 11.42
N ARG A 305 3.16 6.70 12.24
CA ARG A 305 4.54 7.10 11.94
C ARG A 305 5.42 7.02 13.20
N PRO A 306 6.33 6.02 13.31
CA PRO A 306 6.52 4.88 12.42
C PRO A 306 5.28 3.95 12.37
N GLY A 307 5.21 3.08 11.36
CA GLY A 307 4.15 2.07 11.28
C GLY A 307 4.14 1.13 12.48
N LEU A 308 2.97 0.57 12.81
CA LEU A 308 2.85 -0.45 13.86
C LEU A 308 3.65 -1.69 13.49
N ARG A 309 4.14 -2.39 14.51
CA ARG A 309 4.81 -3.67 14.31
C ARG A 309 3.78 -4.75 14.01
N MET A 310 4.14 -5.69 13.14
CA MET A 310 3.22 -6.75 12.71
C MET A 310 2.75 -7.64 13.86
N ASP A 311 3.61 -7.89 14.85
CA ASP A 311 3.27 -8.67 16.06
C ASP A 311 2.16 -8.01 16.91
N ASP A 312 2.16 -6.67 17.02
CA ASP A 312 1.09 -5.91 17.69
C ASP A 312 -0.25 -6.05 16.95
N ILE A 313 -0.25 -5.98 15.61
CA ILE A 313 -1.45 -6.16 14.79
C ILE A 313 -2.02 -7.58 14.95
N GLN A 314 -1.16 -8.59 14.86
CA GLN A 314 -1.53 -10.00 15.02
C GLN A 314 -2.11 -10.29 16.41
N GLU A 315 -1.51 -9.74 17.46
CA GLU A 315 -1.99 -9.89 18.84
C GLU A 315 -3.40 -9.32 19.02
N ARG A 316 -3.68 -8.14 18.44
CA ARG A 316 -5.02 -7.52 18.47
C ARG A 316 -6.04 -8.34 17.69
N MET A 317 -5.67 -8.83 16.50
CA MET A 317 -6.53 -9.71 15.71
C MET A 317 -6.90 -10.96 16.51
N VAL A 318 -5.94 -11.64 17.14
CA VAL A 318 -6.19 -12.85 17.96
C VAL A 318 -7.15 -12.54 19.12
N ALA A 319 -6.95 -11.41 19.82
CA ALA A 319 -7.84 -10.99 20.89
C ALA A 319 -9.27 -10.76 20.38
N ARG A 320 -9.42 -10.13 19.21
CA ARG A 320 -10.71 -9.88 18.58
C ARG A 320 -11.42 -11.17 18.14
N LEU A 321 -10.74 -12.05 17.42
CA LEU A 321 -11.34 -13.31 16.95
C LEU A 321 -11.80 -14.18 18.13
N LYS A 322 -11.00 -14.25 19.20
CA LYS A 322 -11.37 -14.94 20.43
C LYS A 322 -12.62 -14.33 21.08
N HIS A 323 -12.69 -13.00 21.15
CA HIS A 323 -13.84 -12.29 21.72
C HIS A 323 -15.13 -12.53 20.92
N LEU A 324 -15.02 -12.57 19.58
CA LEU A 324 -16.14 -12.81 18.67
C LEU A 324 -16.52 -14.30 18.56
N GLY A 325 -15.76 -15.20 19.19
CA GLY A 325 -16.00 -16.64 19.11
C GLY A 325 -15.65 -17.27 17.75
N ILE A 326 -14.95 -16.54 16.88
CA ILE A 326 -14.54 -17.02 15.55
C ILE A 326 -13.43 -18.06 15.72
N ARG A 327 -13.76 -19.32 15.43
CA ARG A 327 -12.80 -20.44 15.47
C ARG A 327 -12.34 -20.76 14.06
N VAL A 328 -11.06 -20.51 13.79
CA VAL A 328 -10.42 -20.78 12.50
C VAL A 328 -10.10 -22.27 12.38
N LYS A 329 -10.60 -22.91 11.31
CA LYS A 329 -10.30 -24.31 10.96
C LYS A 329 -9.04 -24.42 10.12
N SER A 330 -8.92 -23.55 9.12
CA SER A 330 -7.77 -23.52 8.21
C SER A 330 -7.60 -22.12 7.62
N ILE A 331 -6.35 -21.76 7.34
CA ILE A 331 -5.98 -20.52 6.65
C ILE A 331 -5.59 -20.90 5.22
N GLU A 332 -6.35 -20.39 4.24
CA GLU A 332 -6.04 -20.58 2.82
C GLU A 332 -4.91 -19.64 2.38
N GLU A 333 -4.96 -18.39 2.85
CA GLU A 333 -3.98 -17.35 2.53
C GLU A 333 -3.76 -16.43 3.74
N ASP A 334 -2.54 -15.93 3.91
CA ASP A 334 -2.23 -14.82 4.80
C ASP A 334 -1.66 -13.62 4.02
N GLU A 335 -1.88 -12.42 4.56
CA GLU A 335 -1.45 -11.17 3.95
C GLU A 335 -0.75 -10.29 4.97
N HIS A 336 0.45 -9.81 4.58
CA HIS A 336 1.26 -8.88 5.36
C HIS A 336 1.37 -7.59 4.57
N CYS A 337 0.60 -6.59 4.98
CA CYS A 337 0.49 -5.35 4.23
C CYS A 337 1.22 -4.21 4.95
N VAL A 338 2.10 -3.52 4.23
CA VAL A 338 2.77 -2.29 4.68
C VAL A 338 2.68 -1.27 3.55
N ILE A 339 1.71 -0.38 3.64
CA ILE A 339 1.44 0.64 2.62
C ILE A 339 2.05 1.97 3.08
N PRO A 340 3.01 2.54 2.34
CA PRO A 340 3.47 3.90 2.59
C PRO A 340 2.35 4.88 2.21
N MET A 341 1.76 5.48 3.23
CA MET A 341 0.69 6.47 3.14
C MET A 341 1.30 7.82 2.80
N GLY A 342 1.11 8.25 1.55
CA GLY A 342 1.68 9.49 1.04
C GLY A 342 3.20 9.43 0.87
N GLY A 343 3.92 10.42 1.43
CA GLY A 343 5.35 10.64 1.20
C GLY A 343 5.63 11.72 0.15
N PRO A 344 6.91 12.07 -0.09
CA PRO A 344 7.25 13.06 -1.10
C PRO A 344 6.85 12.56 -2.50
N LEU A 345 6.38 13.48 -3.34
CA LEU A 345 6.34 13.22 -4.77
C LEU A 345 7.78 13.00 -5.29
N PRO A 346 7.96 12.22 -6.36
CA PRO A 346 9.25 12.16 -7.05
C PRO A 346 9.65 13.55 -7.58
N VAL A 347 10.90 13.71 -7.99
CA VAL A 347 11.34 14.92 -8.71
C VAL A 347 10.56 15.02 -10.02
N LEU A 348 9.88 16.14 -10.26
CA LEU A 348 9.07 16.37 -11.45
C LEU A 348 9.60 17.61 -12.20
N PRO A 349 9.85 17.53 -13.51
CA PRO A 349 9.96 16.31 -14.32
C PRO A 349 11.29 15.57 -14.11
N GLN A 350 11.38 14.32 -14.56
CA GLN A 350 12.63 13.57 -14.64
C GLN A 350 12.60 12.55 -15.80
N ARG A 351 13.75 11.99 -16.17
CA ARG A 351 13.88 11.14 -17.37
C ARG A 351 13.15 9.79 -17.27
N VAL A 352 13.12 9.18 -16.09
CA VAL A 352 12.29 7.98 -15.83
C VAL A 352 10.86 8.43 -15.47
N VAL A 353 9.87 7.94 -16.20
CA VAL A 353 8.46 8.15 -15.84
C VAL A 353 8.07 7.13 -14.78
N GLY A 354 7.24 7.49 -13.81
CA GLY A 354 6.70 6.56 -12.83
C GLY A 354 5.19 6.40 -12.95
N ILE A 355 4.66 5.27 -12.50
CA ILE A 355 3.22 5.07 -12.26
C ILE A 355 2.97 4.25 -10.99
N GLY A 356 1.83 4.48 -10.32
CA GLY A 356 1.45 3.77 -9.10
C GLY A 356 2.26 4.22 -7.88
N GLY A 357 2.70 3.27 -7.05
CA GLY A 357 3.38 3.55 -5.78
C GLY A 357 4.64 4.42 -5.93
N THR A 358 5.45 4.15 -6.94
CA THR A 358 6.69 4.89 -7.22
C THR A 358 6.40 6.34 -7.66
N ALA A 359 5.24 6.58 -8.28
CA ALA A 359 4.79 7.91 -8.66
C ALA A 359 4.07 8.66 -7.53
N GLY A 360 4.00 8.11 -6.31
CA GLY A 360 3.35 8.76 -5.17
C GLY A 360 1.82 8.79 -5.27
N MET A 361 1.21 7.83 -5.98
CA MET A 361 -0.24 7.79 -6.25
C MET A 361 -1.09 7.20 -5.11
N VAL A 362 -0.49 6.59 -4.09
CA VAL A 362 -1.23 6.11 -2.91
C VAL A 362 -2.00 7.27 -2.30
N HIS A 363 -3.29 7.05 -2.00
CA HIS A 363 -4.09 8.01 -1.28
C HIS A 363 -3.55 8.20 0.15
N PRO A 364 -3.02 9.38 0.52
CA PRO A 364 -2.36 9.57 1.82
C PRO A 364 -3.24 9.26 3.04
N SER A 365 -4.56 9.49 2.97
CA SER A 365 -5.46 9.26 4.11
C SER A 365 -6.13 7.87 4.16
N THR A 366 -6.11 7.07 3.09
CA THR A 366 -6.91 5.82 3.00
C THR A 366 -6.09 4.61 2.59
N GLY A 367 -5.00 4.80 1.85
CA GLY A 367 -4.17 3.71 1.31
C GLY A 367 -4.64 3.21 -0.06
N TYR A 368 -5.79 3.68 -0.53
CA TYR A 368 -6.31 3.29 -1.84
C TYR A 368 -5.42 3.74 -2.98
N MET A 369 -5.22 2.83 -3.94
CA MET A 369 -4.33 3.06 -5.07
C MET A 369 -4.79 2.35 -6.34
N VAL A 370 -5.29 1.10 -6.27
CA VAL A 370 -5.44 0.26 -7.47
C VAL A 370 -6.36 0.89 -8.52
N ALA A 371 -7.58 1.32 -8.14
CA ALA A 371 -8.53 1.94 -9.06
C ALA A 371 -7.99 3.27 -9.61
N ARG A 372 -7.44 4.12 -8.74
CA ARG A 372 -6.80 5.39 -9.12
C ARG A 372 -5.66 5.19 -10.12
N THR A 373 -4.84 4.17 -9.93
CA THR A 373 -3.72 3.86 -10.81
C THR A 373 -4.19 3.33 -12.16
N LEU A 374 -5.19 2.44 -12.18
CA LEU A 374 -5.78 1.96 -13.42
C LEU A 374 -6.45 3.11 -14.21
N ALA A 375 -7.13 4.02 -13.53
CA ALA A 375 -7.72 5.21 -14.15
C ALA A 375 -6.67 6.20 -14.70
N ALA A 376 -5.45 6.21 -14.15
CA ALA A 376 -4.35 7.05 -14.63
C ALA A 376 -3.53 6.41 -15.76
N ALA A 377 -3.57 5.07 -15.90
CA ALA A 377 -2.81 4.38 -16.94
C ALA A 377 -3.11 4.89 -18.36
N PRO A 378 -4.37 5.18 -18.75
CA PRO A 378 -4.67 5.82 -20.03
C PRO A 378 -4.04 7.20 -20.22
N ILE A 379 -3.94 8.01 -19.16
CA ILE A 379 -3.34 9.34 -19.22
C ILE A 379 -1.85 9.21 -19.59
N VAL A 380 -1.14 8.33 -18.89
CA VAL A 380 0.28 8.04 -19.14
C VAL A 380 0.48 7.45 -20.53
N ALA A 381 -0.31 6.44 -20.91
CA ALA A 381 -0.20 5.77 -22.19
C ALA A 381 -0.47 6.72 -23.37
N ASN A 382 -1.54 7.52 -23.31
CA ASN A 382 -1.89 8.47 -24.36
C ASN A 382 -0.82 9.55 -24.53
N SER A 383 -0.25 10.05 -23.43
CA SER A 383 0.84 11.03 -23.50
C SER A 383 2.08 10.46 -24.20
N ILE A 384 2.46 9.21 -23.88
CA ILE A 384 3.56 8.49 -24.55
C ILE A 384 3.26 8.33 -26.05
N VAL A 385 2.06 7.83 -26.39
CA VAL A 385 1.64 7.58 -27.78
C VAL A 385 1.64 8.87 -28.60
N GLN A 386 1.08 9.95 -28.08
CA GLN A 386 1.04 11.24 -28.76
C GLN A 386 2.44 11.80 -29.00
N CYS A 387 3.32 11.74 -27.99
CA CYS A 387 4.67 12.24 -28.11
C CYS A 387 5.47 11.47 -29.18
N LEU A 388 5.42 10.14 -29.16
CA LEU A 388 6.14 9.28 -30.11
C LEU A 388 5.52 9.30 -31.51
N GLY A 389 4.19 9.42 -31.64
CA GLY A 389 3.48 9.47 -32.91
C GLY A 389 3.53 10.84 -33.62
N SER A 390 3.87 11.92 -32.91
CA SER A 390 3.83 13.29 -33.45
C SER A 390 4.85 13.59 -34.56
N GLY A 391 5.81 12.69 -34.83
CA GLY A 391 6.88 12.89 -35.82
C GLY A 391 7.84 14.05 -35.49
N ARG A 392 7.66 14.73 -34.35
CA ARG A 392 8.40 15.93 -33.96
C ARG A 392 9.83 15.68 -33.47
N GLY A 393 10.32 14.44 -33.50
CA GLY A 393 11.69 14.12 -33.09
C GLY A 393 12.01 14.57 -31.66
N LEU A 394 11.02 14.54 -30.76
CA LEU A 394 11.19 14.94 -29.36
C LEU A 394 12.29 14.08 -28.70
N SER A 395 13.18 14.72 -27.96
CA SER A 395 14.11 14.02 -27.10
C SER A 395 13.34 13.25 -26.03
N GLY A 396 13.88 12.12 -25.56
CA GLY A 396 13.14 11.37 -24.56
C GLY A 396 12.99 12.11 -23.22
N GLY A 397 13.80 13.14 -22.95
CA GLY A 397 13.60 14.04 -21.81
C GLY A 397 12.32 14.88 -21.94
N GLU A 398 12.05 15.41 -23.13
CA GLU A 398 10.81 16.16 -23.43
C GLU A 398 9.58 15.26 -23.34
N ILE A 399 9.68 14.02 -23.85
CA ILE A 399 8.60 13.03 -23.74
C ILE A 399 8.30 12.75 -22.27
N SER A 400 9.31 12.40 -21.47
CA SER A 400 9.10 12.12 -20.04
C SER A 400 8.56 13.33 -19.28
N SER A 401 8.99 14.54 -19.63
CA SER A 401 8.48 15.79 -19.04
C SER A 401 6.99 15.98 -19.31
N GLN A 402 6.56 15.78 -20.56
CA GLN A 402 5.14 15.86 -20.94
C GLN A 402 4.31 14.81 -20.21
N VAL A 403 4.79 13.57 -20.12
CA VAL A 403 4.08 12.49 -19.42
C VAL A 403 3.95 12.80 -17.92
N TRP A 404 4.99 13.35 -17.28
CA TRP A 404 4.91 13.78 -15.88
C TRP A 404 3.91 14.93 -15.67
N LYS A 405 3.86 15.88 -16.61
CA LYS A 405 2.91 16.99 -16.58
C LYS A 405 1.46 16.51 -16.68
N ASP A 406 1.20 15.53 -17.54
CA ASP A 406 -0.14 14.95 -17.72
C ASP A 406 -0.56 14.06 -16.54
N LEU A 407 0.39 13.35 -15.92
CA LEU A 407 0.11 12.52 -14.74
C LEU A 407 -0.10 13.34 -13.47
N TRP A 408 0.71 14.37 -13.25
CA TRP A 408 0.67 15.25 -12.09
C TRP A 408 0.44 16.71 -12.49
N PRO A 409 -0.72 17.04 -13.10
CA PRO A 409 -1.09 18.44 -13.31
C PRO A 409 -1.32 19.12 -11.96
N ILE A 410 -1.27 20.44 -11.95
CA ILE A 410 -1.34 21.25 -10.73
C ILE A 410 -2.58 20.92 -9.89
N GLU A 411 -3.73 20.65 -10.50
CA GLU A 411 -4.96 20.28 -9.81
C GLU A 411 -4.80 18.97 -9.03
N ARG A 412 -4.09 17.99 -9.60
CA ARG A 412 -3.82 16.69 -8.95
C ARG A 412 -2.79 16.80 -7.84
N ARG A 413 -1.77 17.65 -8.01
CA ARG A 413 -0.78 17.91 -6.95
C ARG A 413 -1.43 18.62 -5.75
N ARG A 414 -2.26 19.63 -6.02
CA ARG A 414 -3.05 20.34 -4.98
C ARG A 414 -4.08 19.45 -4.30
N GLN A 415 -4.78 18.60 -5.07
CA GLN A 415 -5.67 17.56 -4.54
C GLN A 415 -4.91 16.65 -3.56
N ARG A 416 -3.74 16.16 -3.99
CA ARG A 416 -2.90 15.29 -3.15
C ARG A 416 -2.42 15.99 -1.88
N GLU A 417 -2.07 17.26 -1.96
CA GLU A 417 -1.63 18.05 -0.80
C GLU A 417 -2.74 18.13 0.27
N PHE A 418 -4.00 18.26 -0.14
CA PHE A 418 -5.13 18.18 0.79
C PHE A 418 -5.25 16.80 1.45
N PHE A 419 -5.02 15.71 0.71
CA PHE A 419 -5.02 14.38 1.30
C PHE A 419 -3.84 14.18 2.28
N CYS A 420 -2.67 14.75 1.99
CA CYS A 420 -1.54 14.78 2.92
C CYS A 420 -1.93 15.51 4.22
N PHE A 421 -2.61 16.65 4.11
CA PHE A 421 -3.18 17.37 5.25
C PHE A 421 -4.14 16.48 6.07
N GLY A 422 -5.07 15.78 5.42
CA GLY A 422 -5.97 14.84 6.09
C GLY A 422 -5.22 13.72 6.82
N MET A 423 -4.19 13.15 6.19
CA MET A 423 -3.32 12.15 6.82
C MET A 423 -2.60 12.71 8.06
N ASP A 424 -2.07 13.93 8.00
CA ASP A 424 -1.36 14.56 9.13
C ASP A 424 -2.28 14.83 10.33
N ILE A 425 -3.58 15.00 10.11
CA ILE A 425 -4.58 15.02 11.19
C ILE A 425 -4.78 13.62 11.76
N LEU A 426 -5.03 12.63 10.90
CA LEU A 426 -5.28 11.24 11.30
C LEU A 426 -4.12 10.66 12.13
N LEU A 427 -2.88 10.99 11.78
CA LEU A 427 -1.67 10.61 12.53
C LEU A 427 -1.66 11.07 14.00
N LYS A 428 -2.48 12.07 14.36
CA LYS A 428 -2.52 12.65 15.70
C LYS A 428 -3.75 12.19 16.50
N LEU A 429 -4.67 11.45 15.91
CA LEU A 429 -5.89 11.01 16.57
C LEU A 429 -5.65 9.75 17.41
N ASP A 430 -6.16 9.76 18.63
CA ASP A 430 -6.29 8.57 19.46
C ASP A 430 -7.59 7.82 19.09
N LEU A 431 -7.90 6.71 19.75
CA LEU A 431 -9.13 5.96 19.47
C LEU A 431 -10.40 6.82 19.61
N PRO A 432 -10.63 7.57 20.70
CA PRO A 432 -11.80 8.46 20.80
C PRO A 432 -11.86 9.50 19.68
N GLY A 433 -10.74 10.15 19.34
CA GLY A 433 -10.68 11.12 18.24
C GLY A 433 -10.99 10.49 16.89
N THR A 434 -10.44 9.31 16.63
CA THR A 434 -10.66 8.54 15.40
C THR A 434 -12.13 8.15 15.25
N ARG A 435 -12.76 7.67 16.33
CA ARG A 435 -14.20 7.35 16.34
C ARG A 435 -15.06 8.55 15.98
N ARG A 436 -14.83 9.69 16.63
CA ARG A 436 -15.59 10.91 16.34
C ARG A 436 -15.35 11.43 14.91
N PHE A 437 -14.13 11.32 14.42
CA PHE A 437 -13.80 11.69 13.04
C PHE A 437 -14.59 10.86 12.03
N PHE A 438 -14.57 9.52 12.17
CA PHE A 438 -15.28 8.65 11.25
C PHE A 438 -16.81 8.70 11.43
N ASP A 439 -17.29 8.98 12.64
CA ASP A 439 -18.70 9.24 12.88
C ASP A 439 -19.19 10.41 12.02
N ALA A 440 -18.50 11.55 12.08
CA ALA A 440 -18.81 12.72 11.26
C ALA A 440 -18.54 12.50 9.76
N PHE A 441 -17.46 11.79 9.40
CA PHE A 441 -17.08 11.55 8.00
C PHE A 441 -18.13 10.75 7.24
N PHE A 442 -18.70 9.72 7.87
CA PHE A 442 -19.72 8.87 7.24
C PHE A 442 -21.15 9.43 7.37
N ASP A 443 -21.35 10.54 8.09
CA ASP A 443 -22.60 11.32 8.07
C ASP A 443 -22.63 12.40 6.98
N LEU A 444 -21.52 12.58 6.25
CA LEU A 444 -21.47 13.47 5.09
C LEU A 444 -22.36 12.96 3.96
N GLU A 445 -22.80 13.87 3.09
CA GLU A 445 -23.49 13.49 1.86
C GLU A 445 -22.65 12.50 1.04
N PRO A 446 -23.26 11.52 0.38
CA PRO A 446 -22.56 10.50 -0.42
C PRO A 446 -21.52 11.07 -1.38
N HIS A 447 -21.81 12.19 -2.05
CA HIS A 447 -20.87 12.88 -2.94
C HIS A 447 -19.49 13.10 -2.30
N TYR A 448 -19.48 13.56 -1.05
CA TYR A 448 -18.27 13.96 -0.34
C TYR A 448 -17.42 12.76 0.08
N TRP A 449 -17.99 11.81 0.81
CA TRP A 449 -17.20 10.68 1.29
C TRP A 449 -16.89 9.70 0.15
N HIS A 450 -17.78 9.50 -0.83
CA HIS A 450 -17.49 8.71 -2.03
C HIS A 450 -16.32 9.33 -2.79
N GLY A 451 -16.41 10.65 -3.03
CA GLY A 451 -15.43 11.38 -3.80
C GLY A 451 -14.07 11.45 -3.09
N PHE A 452 -14.05 11.60 -1.77
CA PHE A 452 -12.80 11.59 -0.99
C PHE A 452 -12.12 10.23 -1.10
N LEU A 453 -12.82 9.13 -0.77
CA LEU A 453 -12.24 7.78 -0.82
C LEU A 453 -11.74 7.40 -2.22
N SER A 454 -12.40 7.88 -3.27
CA SER A 454 -12.10 7.54 -4.68
C SER A 454 -11.21 8.59 -5.38
N SER A 455 -10.67 9.59 -4.66
CA SER A 455 -9.88 10.69 -5.25
C SER A 455 -10.59 11.46 -6.39
N ARG A 456 -11.91 11.62 -6.30
CA ARG A 456 -12.74 12.35 -7.28
C ARG A 456 -12.94 13.83 -6.96
N LEU A 457 -12.80 14.23 -5.69
CA LEU A 457 -12.95 15.63 -5.28
C LEU A 457 -11.69 16.45 -5.56
N PHE A 458 -11.83 17.62 -6.17
CA PHE A 458 -10.73 18.57 -6.36
C PHE A 458 -10.75 19.70 -5.32
N LEU A 459 -9.72 20.56 -5.31
CA LEU A 459 -9.48 21.50 -4.20
C LEU A 459 -10.70 22.33 -3.76
N PRO A 460 -11.53 22.92 -4.65
CA PRO A 460 -12.74 23.63 -4.21
C PRO A 460 -13.71 22.73 -3.45
N GLU A 461 -13.98 21.54 -3.99
CA GLU A 461 -14.86 20.55 -3.36
C GLU A 461 -14.25 19.96 -2.08
N LEU A 462 -12.92 19.85 -2.01
CA LEU A 462 -12.20 19.40 -0.82
C LEU A 462 -12.27 20.43 0.31
N ILE A 463 -12.27 21.72 -0.01
CA ILE A 463 -12.52 22.78 0.97
C ILE A 463 -13.94 22.65 1.51
N PHE A 464 -14.95 22.49 0.63
CA PHE A 464 -16.33 22.26 1.08
C PHE A 464 -16.49 20.96 1.87
N PHE A 465 -15.82 19.88 1.46
CA PHE A 465 -15.72 18.64 2.23
C PHE A 465 -15.19 18.92 3.65
N GLY A 466 -14.09 19.68 3.77
CA GLY A 466 -13.50 20.01 5.07
C GLY A 466 -14.42 20.85 5.94
N LEU A 467 -15.13 21.83 5.36
CA LEU A 467 -16.12 22.65 6.06
C LEU A 467 -17.34 21.83 6.49
N SER A 468 -17.85 20.96 5.63
CA SER A 468 -18.94 20.03 5.94
C SER A 468 -18.54 19.10 7.06
N LEU A 469 -17.37 18.47 6.98
CA LEU A 469 -16.84 17.62 8.05
C LEU A 469 -16.74 18.38 9.38
N PHE A 470 -16.24 19.63 9.36
CA PHE A 470 -16.18 20.47 10.55
C PHE A 470 -17.58 20.81 11.10
N SER A 471 -18.56 21.02 10.23
CA SER A 471 -19.96 21.29 10.60
C SER A 471 -20.64 20.09 11.24
N TYR A 472 -20.40 18.87 10.74
CA TYR A 472 -20.95 17.64 11.32
C TYR A 472 -20.18 17.16 12.56
N ALA A 473 -18.92 17.57 12.71
CA ALA A 473 -18.10 17.23 13.86
C ALA A 473 -18.69 17.77 15.18
N SER A 474 -18.65 16.95 16.24
CA SER A 474 -19.00 17.39 17.59
C SER A 474 -18.06 18.51 18.09
N ASN A 475 -18.49 19.32 19.06
CA ASN A 475 -17.68 20.45 19.56
C ASN A 475 -16.29 20.03 20.03
N THR A 476 -16.17 18.87 20.69
CA THR A 476 -14.87 18.29 21.08
C THR A 476 -14.01 17.98 19.86
N SER A 477 -14.59 17.41 18.82
CA SER A 477 -13.90 17.08 17.57
C SER A 477 -13.48 18.34 16.82
N ARG A 478 -14.31 19.39 16.81
CA ARG A 478 -13.95 20.69 16.21
C ARG A 478 -12.71 21.29 16.87
N ILE A 479 -12.70 21.34 18.21
CA ILE A 479 -11.54 21.83 18.97
C ILE A 479 -10.31 20.98 18.68
N GLU A 480 -10.46 19.65 18.61
CA GLU A 480 -9.37 18.74 18.30
C GLU A 480 -8.84 18.90 16.87
N ILE A 481 -9.72 19.02 15.88
CA ILE A 481 -9.36 19.29 14.47
C ILE A 481 -8.63 20.64 14.38
N MET A 482 -9.09 21.68 15.07
CA MET A 482 -8.39 22.97 15.12
C MET A 482 -7.02 22.82 15.76
N ALA A 483 -6.93 22.23 16.95
CA ALA A 483 -5.67 22.08 17.69
C ALA A 483 -4.66 21.21 16.93
N LYS A 484 -5.08 20.08 16.37
CA LYS A 484 -4.22 19.12 15.67
C LYS A 484 -3.98 19.49 14.21
N GLY A 485 -4.92 20.19 13.58
CA GLY A 485 -4.93 20.53 12.16
C GLY A 485 -4.38 21.91 11.80
N THR A 486 -4.20 22.84 12.75
CA THR A 486 -3.70 24.19 12.42
C THR A 486 -2.32 24.17 11.75
N LEU A 487 -1.33 23.48 12.34
CA LEU A 487 0.00 23.38 11.75
C LEU A 487 0.00 22.64 10.39
N PRO A 488 -0.66 21.47 10.25
CA PRO A 488 -0.86 20.84 8.95
C PRO A 488 -1.53 21.75 7.91
N LEU A 489 -2.53 22.55 8.31
CA LEU A 489 -3.23 23.47 7.42
C LEU A 489 -2.28 24.57 6.91
N VAL A 490 -1.47 25.16 7.79
CA VAL A 490 -0.45 26.15 7.42
C VAL A 490 0.56 25.54 6.45
N ASN A 491 1.00 24.30 6.70
CA ASN A 491 1.92 23.58 5.81
C ASN A 491 1.30 23.36 4.42
N MET A 492 0.05 22.89 4.37
CA MET A 492 -0.71 22.73 3.12
C MET A 492 -0.78 24.05 2.36
N ILE A 493 -1.21 25.14 3.00
CA ILE A 493 -1.31 26.46 2.36
C ILE A 493 0.05 26.91 1.82
N ASN A 494 1.13 26.76 2.59
CA ASN A 494 2.48 27.11 2.15
C ASN A 494 2.92 26.28 0.93
N ASN A 495 2.57 24.99 0.87
CA ASN A 495 2.86 24.13 -0.27
C ASN A 495 2.03 24.51 -1.50
N LEU A 496 0.75 24.82 -1.32
CA LEU A 496 -0.14 25.28 -2.40
C LEU A 496 0.34 26.61 -3.01
N VAL A 497 0.86 27.53 -2.19
CA VAL A 497 1.42 28.82 -2.65
C VAL A 497 2.73 28.63 -3.42
N LYS A 498 3.55 27.65 -3.05
CA LYS A 498 4.80 27.32 -3.75
C LYS A 498 4.57 26.54 -5.06
N ASP A 499 3.45 25.85 -5.18
CA ASP A 499 3.07 25.09 -6.37
C ASP A 499 2.41 26.02 -7.41
N THR A 500 3.26 26.71 -8.17
CA THR A 500 2.86 27.77 -9.12
C THR A 500 2.71 27.30 -10.57
N GLU A 501 3.29 26.15 -10.96
CA GLU A 501 3.26 25.62 -12.33
C GLU A 501 3.12 24.09 -12.37
#